data_AF-A0A6J4LT26-F1
#
_entry.id   AF-A0A6J4LT26-F1
#
_cell.length_a   1.000
_cell.length_b   1.000
_cell.length_c   1.000
_cell.angle_alpha   90.00
_cell.angle_beta   90.00
_cell.angle_gamma   90.00
#
_symmetry.space_group_name_H-M   'P 1'
#
loop_
_entity.id
_entity.type
_entity.pdbx_description
1 polymer ?
#
loop_
_entity_poly.entity_id
_entity_poly.type
_entity_poly.pdbx_seq_one_letter_code
_entity_poly.pdbx_strand_id
1 'polypeptide(L)'
;MRTPLTSRRLLAGALAFLAAAPVAAQSGARPTARRSGVPAAYAAIREADLRRDVGEMASPGMRGREGGTLDEMRASMWVAERYRRIGLRPMAEDGTWFQWFDMTRTRVSETASRVRIGGQAMTLFHDAVPYAVVPAEAAGAVLWVADAADTTADVRGRIVATPLLAPAPATIRPTSYPLPIRYADAAVTGTLARFAGRGAAAIVLVANAPVDSAFTAVSAMRVRGVYDVDRAVPRAANGPDRVAPPPALGSG
;
A
#
# COMPACT_ATOMS: atom_id res chain seq x y z
N MET A 1 -55.24 -17.91 36.56
CA MET A 1 -56.10 -19.11 36.72
C MET A 1 -56.54 -19.57 35.33
N ARG A 2 -56.37 -20.87 35.05
CA ARG A 2 -57.02 -21.69 34.01
C ARG A 2 -56.57 -21.55 32.53
N THR A 3 -55.49 -22.27 32.25
CA THR A 3 -55.31 -23.40 31.28
C THR A 3 -55.74 -23.31 29.80
N PRO A 4 -55.02 -24.03 28.91
CA PRO A 4 -54.90 -23.76 27.47
C PRO A 4 -55.68 -24.75 26.59
N LEU A 5 -55.88 -24.39 25.32
CA LEU A 5 -56.36 -25.29 24.27
C LEU A 5 -55.20 -25.86 23.46
N THR A 6 -55.19 -27.19 23.43
CA THR A 6 -54.27 -28.11 22.81
C THR A 6 -54.59 -28.30 21.33
N SER A 7 -53.57 -28.22 20.46
CA SER A 7 -53.65 -28.80 19.12
C SER A 7 -52.58 -29.88 18.99
N ARG A 8 -53.02 -31.13 19.20
CA ARG A 8 -52.30 -32.35 18.84
C ARG A 8 -52.00 -32.33 17.34
N ARG A 9 -50.72 -32.41 16.97
CA ARG A 9 -50.32 -32.95 15.66
C ARG A 9 -49.47 -34.18 15.90
N LEU A 10 -49.93 -35.26 15.28
CA LEU A 10 -49.47 -36.63 15.43
C LEU A 10 -48.02 -36.78 14.96
N LEU A 11 -47.22 -37.51 15.73
CA LEU A 11 -45.95 -38.06 15.31
C LEU A 11 -46.17 -39.04 14.16
N ALA A 12 -45.63 -38.73 12.98
CA ALA A 12 -45.29 -39.74 11.98
C ALA A 12 -43.79 -40.05 12.14
N GLY A 13 -43.49 -41.16 12.78
CA GLY A 13 -42.13 -41.67 12.94
C GLY A 13 -41.58 -42.13 11.59
N ALA A 14 -40.59 -41.41 11.07
CA ALA A 14 -39.70 -41.95 10.05
C ALA A 14 -38.52 -42.61 10.78
N LEU A 15 -38.51 -43.94 10.81
CA LEU A 15 -37.32 -44.73 11.12
C LEU A 15 -36.27 -44.40 10.04
N ALA A 16 -35.34 -43.51 10.36
CA ALA A 16 -34.12 -43.38 9.59
C ALA A 16 -33.20 -44.54 9.99
N PHE A 17 -33.15 -45.56 9.15
CA PHE A 17 -32.15 -46.62 9.21
C PHE A 17 -30.76 -45.99 9.17
N LEU A 18 -30.04 -46.01 10.29
CA LEU A 18 -28.64 -45.65 10.35
C LEU A 18 -27.83 -46.81 9.74
N ALA A 19 -27.72 -46.83 8.41
CA ALA A 19 -26.81 -47.72 7.72
C ALA A 19 -25.38 -47.27 8.04
N ALA A 20 -24.75 -47.93 9.01
CA ALA A 20 -23.32 -47.85 9.26
C ALA A 20 -22.58 -48.43 8.05
N ALA A 21 -22.31 -47.59 7.05
CA ALA A 21 -21.37 -47.94 6.01
C ALA A 21 -19.97 -48.05 6.66
N PRO A 22 -19.26 -49.17 6.49
CA PRO A 22 -17.89 -49.24 6.94
C PRO A 22 -17.12 -48.19 6.14
N VAL A 23 -16.46 -47.28 6.86
CA VAL A 23 -15.41 -46.43 6.29
C VAL A 23 -14.28 -47.38 5.92
N ALA A 24 -14.42 -48.03 4.76
CA ALA A 24 -13.29 -48.59 4.05
C ALA A 24 -12.40 -47.39 3.76
N ALA A 25 -11.27 -47.34 4.46
CA ALA A 25 -10.19 -46.42 4.18
C ALA A 25 -9.93 -46.48 2.68
N GLN A 26 -10.40 -45.48 1.95
CA GLN A 26 -9.88 -45.18 0.64
C GLN A 26 -8.44 -44.78 0.92
N SER A 27 -7.54 -45.75 0.81
CA SER A 27 -6.14 -45.54 0.47
C SER A 27 -6.15 -44.81 -0.87
N GLY A 28 -6.46 -43.51 -0.82
CA GLY A 28 -6.32 -42.60 -1.92
C GLY A 28 -4.88 -42.71 -2.34
N ALA A 29 -4.67 -43.28 -3.52
CA ALA A 29 -3.36 -43.33 -4.13
C ALA A 29 -2.78 -41.93 -4.02
N ARG A 30 -1.72 -41.79 -3.21
CA ARG A 30 -0.95 -40.57 -3.06
C ARG A 30 -0.67 -40.08 -4.48
N PRO A 31 -1.03 -38.83 -4.86
CA PRO A 31 -0.85 -38.37 -6.22
C PRO A 31 0.56 -38.76 -6.65
N THR A 32 0.64 -39.58 -7.70
CA THR A 32 1.90 -40.04 -8.27
C THR A 32 2.75 -38.80 -8.51
N ALA A 33 4.02 -38.89 -8.10
CA ALA A 33 4.98 -37.79 -8.06
C ALA A 33 4.74 -36.78 -9.19
N ARG A 34 4.57 -35.51 -8.81
CA ARG A 34 4.55 -34.35 -9.72
C ARG A 34 5.66 -34.57 -10.75
N ARG A 35 5.30 -34.78 -12.02
CA ARG A 35 6.25 -35.11 -13.09
C ARG A 35 7.45 -34.16 -12.95
N SER A 36 8.63 -34.72 -12.70
CA SER A 36 9.90 -34.00 -12.50
C SER A 36 10.43 -33.36 -13.79
N GLY A 37 9.62 -33.29 -14.84
CA GLY A 37 9.94 -32.66 -16.10
C GLY A 37 9.45 -31.22 -16.14
N VAL A 38 10.31 -30.33 -16.62
CA VAL A 38 9.91 -28.97 -17.02
C VAL A 38 8.73 -29.10 -18.01
N PRO A 39 7.59 -28.43 -17.77
CA PRO A 39 6.44 -28.52 -18.68
C PRO A 39 6.83 -28.12 -20.11
N ALA A 40 6.35 -28.84 -21.13
CA ALA A 40 6.71 -28.59 -22.53
C ALA A 40 6.48 -27.14 -22.97
N ALA A 41 5.50 -26.45 -22.36
CA ALA A 41 5.23 -25.03 -22.61
C ALA A 41 6.43 -24.10 -22.31
N TYR A 42 7.35 -24.49 -21.42
CA TYR A 42 8.56 -23.70 -21.14
C TYR A 42 9.49 -23.63 -22.35
N ALA A 43 9.47 -24.63 -23.24
CA ALA A 43 10.27 -24.58 -24.47
C ALA A 43 9.79 -23.47 -25.44
N ALA A 44 8.57 -22.94 -25.25
CA ALA A 44 8.06 -21.81 -26.01
C ALA A 44 8.54 -20.45 -25.47
N ILE A 45 9.09 -20.39 -24.25
CA ILE A 45 9.64 -19.17 -23.66
C ILE A 45 11.05 -18.95 -24.21
N ARG A 46 11.24 -17.88 -24.98
CA ARG A 46 12.54 -17.55 -25.57
C ARG A 46 13.10 -16.27 -24.95
N GLU A 47 14.40 -16.26 -24.67
CA GLU A 47 15.08 -15.06 -24.18
C GLU A 47 14.92 -13.86 -25.12
N ALA A 48 14.99 -14.10 -26.44
CA ALA A 48 14.81 -13.06 -27.45
C ALA A 48 13.43 -12.38 -27.36
N ASP A 49 12.38 -13.14 -27.08
CA ASP A 49 11.02 -12.62 -26.90
C ASP A 49 10.95 -11.74 -25.64
N LEU A 50 11.49 -12.23 -24.52
CA LEU A 50 11.55 -11.47 -23.26
C LEU A 50 12.36 -10.17 -23.42
N ARG A 51 13.51 -10.23 -24.06
CA ARG A 51 14.39 -9.07 -24.27
C ARG A 51 13.70 -7.99 -25.11
N ARG A 52 13.03 -8.39 -26.19
CA ARG A 52 12.23 -7.48 -27.02
C ARG A 52 11.11 -6.83 -26.22
N ASP A 53 10.31 -7.65 -25.54
CA ASP A 53 9.07 -7.18 -24.90
C ASP A 53 9.37 -6.32 -23.66
N VAL A 54 10.35 -6.71 -22.83
CA VAL A 54 10.83 -5.89 -21.72
C VAL A 54 11.50 -4.61 -22.23
N GLY A 55 12.32 -4.71 -23.29
CA GLY A 55 13.00 -3.56 -23.89
C GLY A 55 12.02 -2.50 -24.40
N GLU A 56 10.95 -2.94 -25.06
CA GLU A 56 9.89 -2.04 -25.54
C GLU A 56 9.11 -1.41 -24.37
N MET A 57 8.72 -2.21 -23.37
CA MET A 57 7.99 -1.74 -22.18
C MET A 57 8.81 -0.83 -21.26
N ALA A 58 10.14 -0.88 -21.37
CA ALA A 58 11.08 -0.02 -20.66
C ALA A 58 11.69 1.06 -21.56
N SER A 59 11.23 1.18 -22.81
CA SER A 59 11.78 2.12 -23.78
C SER A 59 11.47 3.57 -23.40
N PRO A 60 12.27 4.55 -23.88
CA PRO A 60 11.93 5.97 -23.77
C PRO A 60 10.57 6.31 -24.38
N GLY A 61 10.12 5.55 -25.39
CA GLY A 61 8.80 5.73 -26.03
C GLY A 61 7.63 5.44 -25.08
N MET A 62 7.82 4.59 -24.08
CA MET A 62 6.80 4.36 -23.05
C MET A 62 6.76 5.49 -22.02
N ARG A 63 7.87 6.20 -21.79
CA ARG A 63 8.00 7.34 -20.83
C ARG A 63 7.63 7.00 -19.38
N GLY A 64 7.53 5.72 -19.05
CA GLY A 64 7.04 5.24 -17.76
C GLY A 64 5.71 4.49 -17.92
N ARG A 65 5.18 3.98 -16.81
CA ARG A 65 3.93 3.21 -16.76
C ARG A 65 3.20 3.47 -15.45
N GLU A 66 3.24 4.74 -14.99
CA GLU A 66 2.59 5.14 -13.74
C GLU A 66 1.07 5.11 -13.93
N GLY A 67 0.38 4.39 -13.05
CA GLY A 67 -1.07 4.22 -13.13
C GLY A 67 -1.80 5.57 -13.15
N GLY A 68 -2.89 5.66 -13.92
CA GLY A 68 -3.68 6.88 -14.06
C GLY A 68 -3.01 7.98 -14.89
N THR A 69 -1.98 7.66 -15.66
CA THR A 69 -1.34 8.57 -16.63
C THR A 69 -1.57 8.10 -18.06
N LEU A 70 -1.41 9.00 -19.04
CA LEU A 70 -1.43 8.63 -20.46
C LEU A 70 -0.33 7.63 -20.84
N ASP A 71 0.76 7.58 -20.07
CA ASP A 71 1.88 6.67 -20.32
C ASP A 71 1.54 5.23 -19.85
N GLU A 72 0.71 5.06 -18.80
CA GLU A 72 0.11 3.75 -18.49
C GLU A 72 -0.82 3.29 -19.62
N MET A 73 -1.70 4.15 -20.12
CA MET A 73 -2.57 3.83 -21.26
C MET A 73 -1.78 3.32 -22.47
N ARG A 74 -0.66 3.98 -22.81
CA ARG A 74 0.21 3.56 -23.92
C ARG A 74 0.72 2.13 -23.74
N ALA A 75 1.16 1.78 -22.53
CA ALA A 75 1.64 0.45 -22.23
C ALA A 75 0.50 -0.59 -22.27
N SER A 76 -0.67 -0.25 -21.73
CA SER A 76 -1.87 -1.10 -21.75
C SER A 76 -2.32 -1.39 -23.19
N MET A 77 -2.34 -0.38 -24.06
CA MET A 77 -2.61 -0.55 -25.50
C MET A 77 -1.58 -1.46 -26.17
N TRP A 78 -0.29 -1.30 -25.85
CA TRP A 78 0.76 -2.15 -26.41
C TRP A 78 0.55 -3.62 -26.06
N VAL A 79 0.15 -3.93 -24.82
CA VAL A 79 -0.15 -5.30 -24.35
C VAL A 79 -1.38 -5.85 -25.07
N ALA A 80 -2.46 -5.09 -25.18
CA ALA A 80 -3.65 -5.49 -25.94
C ALA A 80 -3.30 -5.84 -27.40
N GLU A 81 -2.42 -5.05 -28.02
CA GLU A 81 -1.90 -5.31 -29.36
C GLU A 81 -0.99 -6.56 -29.43
N ARG A 82 -0.32 -6.96 -28.34
CA ARG A 82 0.38 -8.26 -28.29
C ARG A 82 -0.63 -9.40 -28.26
N TYR A 83 -1.67 -9.29 -27.43
CA TYR A 83 -2.74 -10.29 -27.32
C TYR A 83 -3.51 -10.47 -28.63
N ARG A 84 -3.87 -9.37 -29.30
CA ARG A 84 -4.52 -9.40 -30.61
C ARG A 84 -3.68 -10.16 -31.65
N ARG A 85 -2.36 -9.93 -31.69
CA ARG A 85 -1.45 -10.60 -32.64
C ARG A 85 -1.37 -12.11 -32.47
N ILE A 86 -1.51 -12.61 -31.24
CA ILE A 86 -1.49 -14.05 -30.96
C ILE A 86 -2.89 -14.69 -31.06
N GLY A 87 -3.89 -13.94 -31.53
CA GLY A 87 -5.24 -14.46 -31.78
C GLY A 87 -6.12 -14.56 -30.54
N LEU A 88 -5.74 -13.95 -29.41
CA LEU A 88 -6.66 -13.81 -28.29
C LEU A 88 -7.82 -12.88 -28.64
N ARG A 89 -8.88 -12.95 -27.84
CA ARG A 89 -10.07 -12.11 -27.97
C ARG A 89 -10.20 -11.22 -26.73
N PRO A 90 -10.75 -10.01 -26.87
CA PRO A 90 -11.11 -9.18 -25.73
C PRO A 90 -12.15 -9.89 -24.85
N MET A 91 -12.04 -9.70 -23.53
CA MET A 91 -12.90 -10.36 -22.54
C MET A 91 -13.41 -9.40 -21.46
N ALA A 92 -13.27 -8.09 -21.65
CA ALA A 92 -13.93 -7.11 -20.77
C ALA A 92 -15.45 -7.14 -21.00
N GLU A 93 -16.20 -6.62 -20.03
CA GLU A 93 -17.68 -6.62 -20.05
C GLU A 93 -18.28 -5.87 -21.24
N ASP A 94 -17.59 -4.85 -21.74
CA ASP A 94 -17.96 -4.04 -22.90
C ASP A 94 -17.42 -4.61 -24.24
N GLY A 95 -16.82 -5.80 -24.21
CA GLY A 95 -16.20 -6.42 -25.38
C GLY A 95 -14.84 -5.82 -25.76
N THR A 96 -14.23 -5.01 -24.88
CA THR A 96 -12.88 -4.45 -25.09
C THR A 96 -11.78 -5.26 -24.39
N TRP A 97 -10.54 -4.79 -24.51
CA TRP A 97 -9.38 -5.38 -23.84
C TRP A 97 -9.21 -4.91 -22.38
N PHE A 98 -9.99 -3.93 -21.93
CA PHE A 98 -9.67 -3.14 -20.75
C PHE A 98 -10.76 -3.23 -19.68
N GLN A 99 -10.34 -3.46 -18.44
CA GLN A 99 -11.18 -3.26 -17.28
C GLN A 99 -10.86 -1.88 -16.68
N TRP A 100 -11.85 -1.00 -16.65
CA TRP A 100 -11.71 0.33 -16.08
C TRP A 100 -12.04 0.32 -14.59
N PHE A 101 -11.31 1.13 -13.82
CA PHE A 101 -11.59 1.40 -12.41
C PHE A 101 -11.14 2.82 -12.06
N ASP A 102 -11.86 3.45 -11.14
CA ASP A 102 -11.53 4.78 -10.67
C ASP A 102 -10.40 4.72 -9.63
N MET A 103 -9.45 5.63 -9.75
CA MET A 103 -8.30 5.73 -8.85
C MET A 103 -8.31 7.09 -8.14
N THR A 104 -8.17 7.07 -6.83
CA THR A 104 -8.01 8.26 -6.00
C THR A 104 -6.54 8.50 -5.70
N ARG A 105 -6.09 9.75 -5.82
CA ARG A 105 -4.73 10.17 -5.45
C ARG A 105 -4.79 11.19 -4.32
N THR A 106 -4.25 10.83 -3.17
CA THR A 106 -4.14 11.71 -1.99
C THR A 106 -2.72 12.24 -1.88
N ARG A 107 -2.56 13.57 -1.88
CA ARG A 107 -1.24 14.23 -1.82
C ARG A 107 -1.27 15.50 -0.99
N VAL A 108 -0.10 15.96 -0.59
CA VAL A 108 0.08 17.29 0.00
C VAL A 108 -0.20 18.35 -1.06
N SER A 109 -0.90 19.42 -0.66
CA SER A 109 -1.12 20.58 -1.52
C SER A 109 0.01 21.59 -1.31
N GLU A 110 0.87 21.78 -2.32
CA GLU A 110 1.98 22.74 -2.25
C GLU A 110 1.52 24.20 -2.18
N THR A 111 0.28 24.49 -2.58
CA THR A 111 -0.29 25.85 -2.51
C THR A 111 -1.04 26.13 -1.20
N ALA A 112 -1.52 25.09 -0.52
CA ALA A 112 -2.29 25.22 0.72
C ALA A 112 -1.48 24.87 1.98
N SER A 113 -0.42 24.08 1.84
CA SER A 113 0.46 23.67 2.93
C SER A 113 1.71 24.53 3.00
N ARG A 114 2.20 24.80 4.22
CA ARG A 114 3.39 25.60 4.47
C ARG A 114 4.14 25.08 5.70
N VAL A 115 5.46 25.21 5.69
CA VAL A 115 6.31 24.92 6.85
C VAL A 115 7.25 26.10 7.07
N ARG A 116 7.37 26.52 8.34
CA ARG A 116 8.36 27.52 8.77
C ARG A 116 9.10 27.01 9.99
N ILE A 117 10.42 27.12 9.99
CA ILE A 117 11.29 26.72 11.11
C ILE A 117 12.21 27.89 11.42
N GLY A 118 12.23 28.35 12.68
CA GLY A 118 13.07 29.49 13.09
C GLY A 118 12.79 30.77 12.29
N GLY A 119 11.56 30.96 11.81
CA GLY A 119 11.19 32.09 10.94
C GLY A 119 11.53 31.90 9.45
N GLN A 120 12.34 30.91 9.07
CA GLN A 120 12.65 30.59 7.67
C GLN A 120 11.51 29.77 7.04
N ALA A 121 11.07 30.15 5.85
CA ALA A 121 10.12 29.35 5.07
C ALA A 121 10.83 28.16 4.41
N MET A 122 10.21 26.98 4.45
CA MET A 122 10.72 25.77 3.83
C MET A 122 9.96 25.51 2.52
N THR A 123 10.70 25.22 1.46
CA THR A 123 10.15 24.72 0.20
C THR A 123 9.80 23.25 0.37
N LEU A 124 8.52 22.91 0.24
CA LEU A 124 8.09 21.52 0.35
C LEU A 124 8.75 20.68 -0.75
N PHE A 125 9.12 19.44 -0.38
CA PHE A 125 9.80 18.47 -1.25
C PHE A 125 11.20 18.89 -1.73
N HIS A 126 11.73 20.02 -1.26
CA HIS A 126 13.11 20.46 -1.47
C HIS A 126 13.84 20.64 -0.13
N ASP A 127 13.28 21.44 0.78
CA ASP A 127 13.85 21.72 2.11
C ASP A 127 13.23 20.82 3.18
N ALA A 128 11.96 20.42 3.00
CA ALA A 128 11.22 19.58 3.93
C ALA A 128 10.29 18.62 3.19
N VAL A 129 10.28 17.35 3.60
CA VAL A 129 9.38 16.32 3.04
C VAL A 129 8.25 16.05 4.03
N PRO A 130 7.01 16.48 3.76
CA PRO A 130 5.88 16.08 4.57
C PRO A 130 5.65 14.57 4.40
N TYR A 131 5.62 13.85 5.52
CA TYR A 131 5.50 12.39 5.50
C TYR A 131 4.06 11.90 5.68
N ALA A 132 3.24 12.68 6.39
CA ALA A 132 1.81 12.43 6.55
C ALA A 132 1.00 13.34 5.62
N VAL A 133 -0.07 12.79 5.02
CA VAL A 133 -1.01 13.55 4.19
C VAL A 133 -2.32 13.69 4.95
N VAL A 134 -2.32 14.59 5.93
CA VAL A 134 -3.46 14.86 6.81
C VAL A 134 -3.65 16.36 6.97
N PRO A 135 -4.90 16.85 7.14
CA PRO A 135 -5.13 18.21 7.57
C PRO A 135 -4.67 18.36 9.02
N ALA A 136 -3.57 19.09 9.23
CA ALA A 136 -3.04 19.35 10.56
C ALA A 136 -2.35 20.72 10.59
N GLU A 137 -2.43 21.38 11.75
CA GLU A 137 -1.72 22.62 12.03
C GLU A 137 -1.07 22.51 13.41
N ALA A 138 0.19 22.95 13.50
CA ALA A 138 0.91 23.05 14.76
C ALA A 138 1.85 24.27 14.68
N ALA A 139 1.78 25.13 15.69
CA ALA A 139 2.64 26.30 15.81
C ALA A 139 3.05 26.48 17.28
N GLY A 140 4.33 26.79 17.52
CA GLY A 140 4.82 27.02 18.87
C GLY A 140 6.29 26.62 19.05
N ALA A 141 6.68 26.53 20.33
CA ALA A 141 8.02 26.14 20.71
C ALA A 141 8.30 24.66 20.36
N VAL A 142 9.51 24.40 19.85
CA VAL A 142 9.98 23.07 19.52
C VAL A 142 10.77 22.50 20.69
N LEU A 143 10.39 21.32 21.16
CA LEU A 143 11.19 20.52 22.08
C LEU A 143 12.25 19.76 21.27
N TRP A 144 13.52 20.11 21.45
CA TRP A 144 14.61 19.31 20.91
C TRP A 144 14.86 18.08 21.79
N VAL A 145 14.73 16.90 21.21
CA VAL A 145 15.09 15.62 21.83
C VAL A 145 16.34 15.10 21.12
N ALA A 146 17.50 15.19 21.78
CA ALA A 146 18.79 14.90 21.15
C ALA A 146 18.98 13.41 20.82
N ASP A 147 18.35 12.53 21.60
CA ASP A 147 18.36 11.08 21.36
C ASP A 147 16.93 10.59 21.10
N ALA A 148 16.67 10.16 19.86
CA ALA A 148 15.38 9.58 19.46
C ALA A 148 15.01 8.31 20.26
N ALA A 149 15.97 7.68 20.94
CA ALA A 149 15.70 6.55 21.82
C ALA A 149 15.15 6.96 23.19
N ASP A 150 15.26 8.23 23.60
CA ASP A 150 14.83 8.73 24.91
C ASP A 150 13.31 8.63 25.10
N THR A 151 12.89 7.82 26.06
CA THR A 151 11.50 7.60 26.45
C THR A 151 11.05 8.47 27.62
N THR A 152 11.96 9.22 28.24
CA THR A 152 11.71 9.99 29.47
C THR A 152 11.22 11.41 29.19
N ALA A 153 11.57 12.00 28.04
CA ALA A 153 11.08 13.32 27.65
C ALA A 153 9.54 13.43 27.67
N ASP A 154 9.00 14.52 28.21
CA ASP A 154 7.57 14.81 28.11
C ASP A 154 7.26 15.42 26.74
N VAL A 155 6.69 14.59 25.86
CA VAL A 155 6.41 14.96 24.45
C VAL A 155 4.92 15.17 24.17
N ARG A 156 4.03 14.88 25.13
CA ARG A 156 2.58 14.90 24.90
C ARG A 156 2.11 16.33 24.57
N GLY A 157 1.41 16.48 23.45
CA GLY A 157 0.91 17.77 22.97
C GLY A 157 1.98 18.73 22.47
N ARG A 158 3.26 18.32 22.40
CA ARG A 158 4.38 19.20 22.01
C ARG A 158 4.77 19.01 20.55
N ILE A 159 5.39 20.04 19.98
CA ILE A 159 6.14 19.95 18.73
C ILE A 159 7.53 19.44 19.07
N VAL A 160 7.92 18.30 18.51
CA VAL A 160 9.21 17.66 18.80
C VAL A 160 10.11 17.75 17.58
N ALA A 161 11.39 18.07 17.78
CA ALA A 161 12.44 17.87 16.79
C ALA A 161 13.50 16.90 17.33
N THR A 162 13.95 15.98 16.48
CA THR A 162 14.89 14.92 16.87
C THR A 162 15.70 14.45 15.66
N PRO A 163 16.96 14.01 15.82
CA PRO A 163 17.63 13.26 14.78
C PRO A 163 16.89 11.94 14.51
N LEU A 164 17.07 11.40 13.31
CA LEU A 164 16.57 10.08 12.97
C LEU A 164 17.31 8.97 13.73
N LEU A 165 16.54 8.04 14.28
CA LEU A 165 17.07 6.80 14.83
C LEU A 165 17.47 5.86 13.69
N ALA A 166 18.64 5.23 13.80
CA ALA A 166 19.02 4.16 12.89
C ALA A 166 17.98 3.01 12.96
N PRO A 167 17.50 2.51 11.81
CA PRO A 167 16.55 1.42 11.78
C PRO A 167 17.20 0.11 12.24
N ALA A 168 16.42 -0.76 12.89
CA ALA A 168 16.90 -2.09 13.26
C ALA A 168 17.24 -2.91 11.98
N PRO A 169 18.38 -3.62 11.92
CA PRO A 169 18.80 -4.32 10.69
C PRO A 169 17.74 -5.27 10.11
N ALA A 170 16.97 -5.95 10.96
CA ALA A 170 15.91 -6.86 10.54
C ALA A 170 14.73 -6.19 9.80
N THR A 171 14.59 -4.87 9.88
CA THR A 171 13.52 -4.11 9.18
C THR A 171 13.84 -3.83 7.71
N ILE A 172 15.11 -4.00 7.32
CA ILE A 172 15.59 -3.74 5.97
C ILE A 172 15.74 -5.07 5.22
N ARG A 173 14.90 -5.28 4.21
CA ARG A 173 15.02 -6.44 3.31
C ARG A 173 16.02 -6.13 2.20
N PRO A 174 16.92 -7.07 1.84
CA PRO A 174 17.98 -6.81 0.86
C PRO A 174 17.53 -6.96 -0.61
N THR A 175 16.34 -7.50 -0.88
CA THR A 175 15.98 -8.01 -2.22
C THR A 175 15.05 -7.09 -3.04
N SER A 176 14.70 -5.89 -2.57
CA SER A 176 13.79 -4.99 -3.29
C SER A 176 14.04 -3.53 -2.92
N TYR A 177 14.04 -2.66 -3.94
CA TYR A 177 14.42 -1.24 -3.89
C TYR A 177 15.90 -0.98 -3.50
N PRO A 178 16.47 0.16 -3.89
CA PRO A 178 17.79 0.58 -3.41
C PRO A 178 17.84 0.65 -1.89
N LEU A 179 18.91 0.11 -1.30
CA LEU A 179 19.15 0.09 0.14
C LEU A 179 18.98 1.47 0.82
N PRO A 180 19.48 2.59 0.26
CA PRO A 180 19.33 3.91 0.90
C PRO A 180 17.87 4.33 1.11
N ILE A 181 16.98 4.05 0.14
CA ILE A 181 15.55 4.38 0.24
C ILE A 181 14.90 3.54 1.35
N ARG A 182 15.19 2.23 1.38
CA ARG A 182 14.67 1.32 2.41
C ARG A 182 15.13 1.71 3.81
N TYR A 183 16.41 2.09 3.93
CA TYR A 183 16.96 2.60 5.17
C TYR A 183 16.22 3.87 5.61
N ALA A 184 16.06 4.84 4.70
CA ALA A 184 15.39 6.09 4.99
C ALA A 184 13.93 5.90 5.45
N ASP A 185 13.13 5.13 4.70
CA ASP A 185 11.74 4.85 5.07
C ASP A 185 11.64 4.13 6.44
N ALA A 186 12.54 3.19 6.73
CA ALA A 186 12.57 2.47 8.00
C ALA A 186 12.98 3.38 9.18
N ALA A 187 14.01 4.22 8.99
CA ALA A 187 14.47 5.19 9.98
C ALA A 187 13.35 6.19 10.31
N VAL A 188 12.72 6.77 9.29
CA VAL A 188 11.64 7.75 9.43
C VAL A 188 10.44 7.12 10.12
N THR A 189 9.94 5.98 9.63
CA THR A 189 8.73 5.34 10.17
C THR A 189 8.95 4.86 11.60
N GLY A 190 10.12 4.26 11.88
CA GLY A 190 10.47 3.81 13.22
C GLY A 190 10.61 4.96 14.21
N THR A 191 11.24 6.07 13.80
CA THR A 191 11.38 7.26 14.66
C THR A 191 10.02 7.92 14.90
N LEU A 192 9.23 8.15 13.85
CA LEU A 192 7.89 8.73 13.96
C LEU A 192 6.99 7.98 14.94
N ALA A 193 6.95 6.65 14.86
CA ALA A 193 6.09 5.82 15.70
C ALA A 193 6.37 5.99 17.20
N ARG A 194 7.64 6.22 17.58
CA ARG A 194 8.03 6.41 18.99
C ARG A 194 7.43 7.67 19.59
N PHE A 195 7.39 8.77 18.83
CA PHE A 195 6.87 10.06 19.30
C PHE A 195 5.37 10.19 19.10
N ALA A 196 4.85 9.71 17.97
CA ALA A 196 3.41 9.71 17.70
C ALA A 196 2.65 8.88 18.73
N GLY A 197 3.15 7.69 19.08
CA GLY A 197 2.55 6.82 20.11
C GLY A 197 2.54 7.42 21.53
N ARG A 198 3.35 8.46 21.78
CA ARG A 198 3.40 9.20 23.05
C ARG A 198 2.56 10.49 23.03
N GLY A 199 1.92 10.79 21.90
CA GLY A 199 1.00 11.92 21.75
C GLY A 199 1.68 13.24 21.39
N ALA A 200 2.84 13.23 20.73
CA ALA A 200 3.40 14.46 20.14
C ALA A 200 2.41 15.09 19.16
N ALA A 201 2.26 16.42 19.20
CA ALA A 201 1.35 17.17 18.33
C ALA A 201 1.91 17.33 16.92
N ALA A 202 3.24 17.49 16.79
CA ALA A 202 3.95 17.46 15.53
C ALA A 202 5.39 16.94 15.73
N ILE A 203 5.97 16.35 14.69
CA ILE A 203 7.29 15.73 14.75
C ILE A 203 8.11 16.21 13.54
N VAL A 204 9.26 16.82 13.81
CA VAL A 204 10.27 17.21 12.83
C VAL A 204 11.45 16.26 12.97
N LEU A 205 11.74 15.53 11.90
CA LEU A 205 12.87 14.60 11.87
C LEU A 205 14.04 15.26 11.15
N VAL A 206 15.19 15.30 11.82
CA VAL A 206 16.43 15.79 11.22
C VAL A 206 17.15 14.61 10.57
N ALA A 207 17.39 14.73 9.26
CA ALA A 207 18.05 13.70 8.48
C ALA A 207 19.50 13.49 8.98
N ASN A 208 19.91 12.23 9.04
CA ASN A 208 21.32 11.85 9.17
C ASN A 208 21.91 11.60 7.77
N ALA A 209 23.23 11.53 7.64
CA ALA A 209 23.90 11.41 6.34
C ALA A 209 23.35 10.27 5.43
N PRO A 210 23.05 9.05 5.94
CA PRO A 210 22.43 8.01 5.11
C PRO A 210 21.05 8.40 4.56
N VAL A 211 20.19 9.01 5.38
CA VAL A 211 18.85 9.44 4.95
C VAL A 211 18.95 10.62 3.99
N ASP A 212 19.86 11.55 4.27
CA ASP A 212 20.12 12.73 3.46
C ASP A 212 20.53 12.35 2.03
N SER A 213 21.39 11.33 1.88
CA SER A 213 21.77 10.79 0.57
C SER A 213 20.60 10.24 -0.26
N ALA A 214 19.48 9.89 0.40
CA ALA A 214 18.27 9.40 -0.24
C ALA A 214 17.18 10.48 -0.35
N PHE A 215 17.42 11.72 0.10
CA PHE A 215 16.40 12.76 0.22
C PHE A 215 15.68 13.01 -1.11
N THR A 216 16.41 13.20 -2.21
CA THR A 216 15.82 13.45 -3.53
C THR A 216 14.91 12.31 -3.97
N ALA A 217 15.33 11.06 -3.76
CA ALA A 217 14.55 9.89 -4.14
C ALA A 217 13.28 9.73 -3.28
N VAL A 218 13.42 9.89 -1.95
CA VAL A 218 12.28 9.87 -1.02
C VAL A 218 11.31 11.00 -1.32
N SER A 219 11.82 12.21 -1.56
CA SER A 219 11.01 13.37 -1.93
C SER A 219 10.22 13.11 -3.22
N ALA A 220 10.87 12.63 -4.27
CA ALA A 220 10.21 12.28 -5.53
C ALA A 220 9.14 11.17 -5.37
N MET A 221 9.28 10.29 -4.39
CA MET A 221 8.23 9.32 -4.03
C MET A 221 7.08 9.97 -3.27
N ARG A 222 7.37 10.91 -2.35
CA ARG A 222 6.35 11.55 -1.51
C ARG A 222 5.54 12.61 -2.25
N VAL A 223 6.13 13.36 -3.19
CA VAL A 223 5.43 14.27 -4.11
C VAL A 223 4.32 13.53 -4.88
N ARG A 224 4.57 12.26 -5.24
CA ARG A 224 3.58 11.44 -5.94
C ARG A 224 2.33 11.16 -5.10
N GLY A 225 2.40 11.25 -3.79
CA GLY A 225 1.27 10.96 -2.91
C GLY A 225 0.95 9.47 -2.88
N VAL A 226 -0.23 9.14 -2.37
CA VAL A 226 -0.72 7.78 -2.23
C VAL A 226 -1.89 7.56 -3.18
N TYR A 227 -1.86 6.44 -3.89
CA TYR A 227 -2.91 6.03 -4.80
C TYR A 227 -3.76 4.94 -4.14
N ASP A 228 -5.07 5.01 -4.33
CA ASP A 228 -6.03 3.99 -3.94
C ASP A 228 -7.07 3.79 -5.04
N VAL A 229 -7.76 2.65 -5.04
CA VAL A 229 -8.82 2.36 -6.01
C VAL A 229 -10.17 2.59 -5.34
N ASP A 230 -11.09 3.29 -6.02
CA ASP A 230 -12.41 3.57 -5.48
C ASP A 230 -13.17 2.25 -5.20
N ARG A 231 -13.77 2.16 -4.02
CA ARG A 231 -14.47 0.96 -3.51
C ARG A 231 -13.63 -0.31 -3.50
N ALA A 232 -12.30 -0.21 -3.44
CA ALA A 232 -11.45 -1.38 -3.30
C ALA A 232 -11.59 -1.98 -1.89
N VAL A 233 -11.33 -3.29 -1.78
CA VAL A 233 -11.19 -3.92 -0.47
C VAL A 233 -10.04 -3.22 0.29
N PRO A 234 -10.29 -2.61 1.47
CA PRO A 234 -9.28 -1.83 2.15
C PRO A 234 -8.03 -2.67 2.45
N ARG A 235 -6.90 -2.34 1.83
CA ARG A 235 -5.62 -3.05 2.07
C ARG A 235 -4.98 -2.69 3.41
N ALA A 236 -5.43 -1.63 4.05
CA ALA A 236 -5.05 -1.15 5.36
C ALA A 236 -6.24 -0.37 5.94
N ALA A 237 -6.27 -0.13 7.25
CA ALA A 237 -7.40 0.44 7.99
C ALA A 237 -7.85 1.88 7.58
N ASN A 238 -7.49 2.40 6.39
CA ASN A 238 -7.83 3.75 5.91
C ASN A 238 -7.93 3.89 4.35
N GLY A 239 -8.50 2.92 3.62
CA GLY A 239 -8.80 3.03 2.15
C GLY A 239 -10.31 2.79 1.85
N PRO A 240 -10.94 3.44 0.85
CA PRO A 240 -12.18 4.21 1.07
C PRO A 240 -13.51 3.58 0.62
N ASP A 241 -14.61 4.03 1.25
CA ASP A 241 -15.92 4.30 0.59
C ASP A 241 -16.21 5.80 0.43
N ARG A 242 -15.34 6.67 0.95
CA ARG A 242 -15.15 8.08 0.56
C ARG A 242 -13.97 8.60 1.37
N VAL A 243 -13.10 9.39 0.73
CA VAL A 243 -12.30 10.37 1.46
C VAL A 243 -13.30 11.22 2.25
N ALA A 244 -13.26 11.19 3.58
CA ALA A 244 -14.11 12.07 4.36
C ALA A 244 -13.89 13.52 3.88
N PRO A 245 -14.95 14.31 3.64
CA PRO A 245 -14.76 15.73 3.36
C PRO A 245 -13.91 16.33 4.50
N PRO A 246 -12.99 17.26 4.21
CA PRO A 246 -12.24 17.92 5.27
C PRO A 246 -13.25 18.44 6.30
N PRO A 247 -13.05 18.19 7.60
CA PRO A 247 -13.94 18.71 8.62
C PRO A 247 -14.07 20.21 8.39
N ALA A 248 -15.32 20.69 8.30
CA ALA A 248 -15.58 22.11 8.21
C ALA A 248 -14.77 22.80 9.30
N LEU A 249 -13.95 23.79 8.91
CA LEU A 249 -13.15 24.60 9.83
C LEU A 249 -14.09 25.11 10.92
N GLY A 250 -14.00 24.50 12.10
CA GLY A 250 -14.65 25.02 13.28
C GLY A 250 -13.95 26.33 13.61
N SER A 251 -14.69 27.43 13.54
CA SER A 251 -14.32 28.67 14.22
C SER A 251 -14.25 28.37 15.71
N GLY A 252 -13.04 28.28 16.26
CA GLY A 252 -12.77 28.12 17.68
C GLY A 252 -11.38 28.60 17.99
#